data_AF-A0AAV7E8G7-F1
#
_entry.id   AF-A0AAV7E8G7-F1
#
_cell.length_a   1.000
_cell.length_b   1.000
_cell.length_c   1.000
_cell.angle_alpha   90.00
_cell.angle_beta   90.00
_cell.angle_gamma   90.00
#
_symmetry.space_group_name_H-M   'P 1'
#
loop_
_entity.id
_entity.type
_entity.pdbx_description
1 polymer ?
#
loop_
_entity_poly.entity_id
_entity_poly.type
_entity_poly.pdbx_seq_one_letter_code
_entity_poly.pdbx_strand_id
1 'polypeptide(L)'
;MTTASTLSLPFSLCRPSKIRLNPKKSVVRGGFSVFAIFGEDGGGPERKCLSGWGPLFDVEDPRPRVPQSKGKFLDVYQAIEVARFDIQYCDWRARQDLLTIMLLHEKVVEVLNPLARDYKSIGTMKKELAELQEDLAEAHRQVHISEARVGTALDKLAYMETLVNDRLLQDHNAQESDQSPPSTSYCKETLKPAKPRKSLNVSGPTQPYHPNLKNFWYPVAFSNDLKDDTMIPIDCFEEPWVIFRGKDGKPGCVQNTCAHRACPLHLGSVNEGRIQCPYHGWEYSTDGKCEKMPSTRLLNVRIRSSPCLEKEGMIWIWPGDAPPMVDIPSLQPPKGFQIHAEIVMELPVEHGLLLDNLLDLAHAPFTHTSTFAKGWEVPSLVKFLTPASGLQGYWDPYPIDMEFRPPCMVLSTIGISKPGKLEGQSTRECSTHLHQLHVCIPSSRQKTRLLYRMSLDFAPILQHIPFMHILWRHFAEQVLNEDLRLVVGQQERMINGANVWNWPVSYDKLGVRYRLWRNALESGAKQLPHSESSTSHHSESSTSP
;
A
#
# COMPACT_ATOMS: atom_id res chain seq x y z
N MET A 1 -15.27 17.94 -37.49
CA MET A 1 -14.76 16.69 -38.10
C MET A 1 -13.28 16.58 -37.79
N THR A 2 -12.92 15.73 -36.83
CA THR A 2 -11.57 15.20 -36.61
C THR A 2 -11.73 13.96 -35.73
N THR A 3 -11.14 12.87 -36.19
CA THR A 3 -11.50 11.47 -35.93
C THR A 3 -11.04 10.97 -34.56
N ALA A 4 -11.96 10.41 -33.78
CA ALA A 4 -11.64 9.59 -32.62
C ALA A 4 -11.06 8.25 -33.09
N SER A 5 -9.84 7.94 -32.65
CA SER A 5 -9.19 6.65 -32.88
C SER A 5 -9.91 5.59 -32.04
N THR A 6 -10.87 4.91 -32.66
CA THR A 6 -11.50 3.72 -32.11
C THR A 6 -10.47 2.58 -32.12
N LEU A 7 -10.15 2.06 -30.93
CA LEU A 7 -9.48 0.76 -30.78
C LEU A 7 -10.45 -0.31 -31.29
N SER A 8 -10.42 -0.57 -32.59
CA SER A 8 -11.09 -1.70 -33.20
C SER A 8 -10.10 -2.85 -33.24
N LEU A 9 -10.22 -3.77 -32.28
CA LEU A 9 -9.50 -5.03 -32.30
C LEU A 9 -10.25 -5.99 -33.24
N PRO A 10 -9.66 -6.45 -34.37
CA PRO A 10 -10.31 -7.44 -35.20
C PRO A 10 -10.13 -8.80 -34.54
N PHE A 11 -11.12 -9.26 -33.78
CA PHE A 11 -11.12 -10.61 -33.22
C PHE A 11 -12.03 -11.53 -34.04
N SER A 12 -11.42 -12.44 -34.79
CA SER A 12 -12.14 -13.57 -35.39
C SER A 12 -12.40 -14.62 -34.30
N LEU A 13 -13.63 -14.65 -33.78
CA LEU A 13 -14.13 -15.74 -32.95
C LEU A 13 -14.46 -16.94 -33.85
N CYS A 14 -13.58 -17.92 -33.93
CA CYS A 14 -14.01 -19.26 -34.33
C CYS A 14 -14.87 -19.85 -33.18
N ARG A 15 -16.20 -19.74 -33.30
CA ARG A 15 -17.14 -20.51 -32.49
C ARG A 15 -16.82 -22.01 -32.63
N PRO A 16 -16.88 -22.82 -31.56
CA PRO A 16 -16.74 -24.27 -31.68
C PRO A 16 -18.04 -24.81 -32.29
N SER A 17 -18.10 -24.92 -33.61
CA SER A 17 -19.11 -25.73 -34.27
C SER A 17 -18.79 -27.21 -34.01
N LYS A 18 -19.82 -28.01 -33.72
CA LYS A 18 -19.75 -29.47 -33.51
C LYS A 18 -18.86 -30.12 -34.58
N ILE A 19 -17.66 -30.56 -34.20
CA ILE A 19 -16.74 -31.26 -35.11
C ILE A 19 -17.22 -32.72 -35.22
N ARG A 20 -17.80 -33.07 -36.38
CA ARG A 20 -17.83 -34.45 -36.87
C ARG A 20 -16.40 -34.84 -37.27
N LEU A 21 -15.89 -35.89 -36.64
CA LEU A 21 -14.62 -36.53 -36.98
C LEU A 21 -14.65 -37.06 -38.42
N ASN A 22 -13.69 -36.64 -39.23
CA ASN A 22 -13.37 -37.29 -40.50
C ASN A 22 -11.93 -37.83 -40.42
N PRO A 23 -11.68 -39.14 -40.59
CA PRO A 23 -10.40 -39.73 -40.30
C PRO A 23 -9.54 -39.74 -41.57
N LYS A 24 -8.81 -38.66 -41.85
CA LYS A 24 -7.53 -38.64 -42.58
C LYS A 24 -7.09 -37.19 -42.85
N LYS A 25 -5.92 -36.86 -42.27
CA LYS A 25 -5.04 -35.70 -42.50
C LYS A 25 -5.30 -34.39 -41.70
N SER A 26 -4.16 -33.89 -41.23
CA SER A 26 -3.76 -32.64 -40.54
C SER A 26 -4.27 -32.36 -39.11
N VAL A 27 -3.32 -32.39 -38.17
CA VAL A 27 -3.44 -31.87 -36.81
C VAL A 27 -3.39 -30.34 -36.87
N VAL A 28 -4.46 -29.67 -36.47
CA VAL A 28 -4.48 -28.21 -36.29
C VAL A 28 -3.99 -27.89 -34.87
N ARG A 29 -2.88 -27.14 -34.77
CA ARG A 29 -2.41 -26.53 -33.51
C ARG A 29 -3.41 -25.43 -33.13
N GLY A 30 -3.99 -25.53 -31.94
CA GLY A 30 -4.81 -24.48 -31.35
C GLY A 30 -3.96 -23.75 -30.31
N GLY A 31 -3.67 -22.48 -30.56
CA GLY A 31 -3.00 -21.55 -29.66
C GLY A 31 -3.49 -20.15 -30.01
N PHE A 32 -3.47 -19.24 -29.05
CA PHE A 32 -3.87 -17.85 -29.26
C PHE A 32 -2.76 -16.93 -28.75
N SER A 33 -2.33 -16.04 -29.63
CA SER A 33 -1.29 -15.05 -29.34
C SER A 33 -1.93 -13.66 -29.38
N VAL A 34 -1.73 -12.86 -28.33
CA VAL A 34 -2.14 -11.45 -28.32
C VAL A 34 -0.96 -10.63 -28.79
N PHE A 35 -1.13 -9.91 -29.89
CA PHE A 35 -0.11 -9.01 -30.40
C PHE A 35 -0.41 -7.56 -30.03
N ALA A 36 0.64 -6.80 -29.71
CA ALA A 36 0.56 -5.36 -29.63
C ALA A 36 1.46 -4.73 -30.71
N ILE A 37 1.00 -3.62 -31.29
CA ILE A 37 1.78 -2.80 -32.22
C ILE A 37 2.59 -1.82 -31.37
N PHE A 38 3.92 -1.90 -31.44
CA PHE A 38 4.80 -0.85 -30.92
C PHE A 38 4.98 0.22 -32.01
N GLY A 39 4.37 1.39 -31.82
CA GLY A 39 4.61 2.55 -32.67
C GLY A 39 5.84 3.31 -32.17
N GLU A 40 6.91 3.35 -32.97
CA GLU A 40 7.95 4.38 -32.84
C GLU A 40 7.47 5.64 -33.57
N ASP A 41 7.44 6.78 -32.90
CA ASP A 41 7.29 8.09 -33.54
C ASP A 41 8.60 8.87 -33.42
N GLY A 42 9.26 9.10 -34.56
CA GLY A 42 10.49 9.89 -34.62
C GLY A 42 11.08 10.09 -36.02
N GLY A 43 10.44 10.92 -36.85
CA GLY A 43 11.09 11.90 -37.75
C GLY A 43 11.81 11.44 -39.03
N GLY A 44 11.29 11.86 -40.19
CA GLY A 44 12.05 12.03 -41.44
C GLY A 44 11.49 11.29 -42.66
N PRO A 45 11.39 11.91 -43.85
CA PRO A 45 10.74 11.30 -45.00
C PRO A 45 11.67 10.29 -45.69
N GLU A 46 11.06 9.23 -46.22
CA GLU A 46 11.67 8.16 -47.02
C GLU A 46 12.51 7.10 -46.27
N ARG A 47 11.82 6.13 -45.66
CA ARG A 47 12.19 4.70 -45.68
C ARG A 47 10.99 3.82 -45.28
N LYS A 48 10.75 2.76 -46.05
CA LYS A 48 9.63 1.82 -45.89
C LYS A 48 9.59 1.23 -44.48
N CYS A 49 8.47 1.44 -43.78
CA CYS A 49 8.20 0.94 -42.44
C CYS A 49 7.86 -0.57 -42.49
N LEU A 50 8.73 -1.41 -41.94
CA LEU A 50 8.40 -2.80 -41.55
C LEU A 50 7.94 -2.73 -40.09
N SER A 51 6.63 -2.86 -39.87
CA SER A 51 6.02 -2.91 -38.54
C SER A 51 6.43 -4.20 -37.82
N GLY A 52 7.17 -4.07 -36.72
CA GLY A 52 7.51 -5.18 -35.83
C GLY A 52 6.33 -5.52 -34.93
N TRP A 53 5.61 -6.60 -35.23
CA TRP A 53 4.59 -7.17 -34.35
C TRP A 53 5.28 -7.99 -33.26
N GLY A 54 5.05 -7.67 -31.99
CA GLY A 54 5.55 -8.43 -30.83
C GLY A 54 4.41 -9.05 -30.02
N PRO A 55 4.51 -10.33 -29.59
CA PRO A 55 3.52 -10.94 -28.71
C PRO A 55 3.61 -10.35 -27.30
N LEU A 56 2.48 -9.93 -26.73
CA LEU A 56 2.39 -9.45 -25.33
C LEU A 56 2.29 -10.63 -24.35
N PHE A 57 1.60 -11.68 -24.77
CA PHE A 57 1.48 -12.98 -24.09
C PHE A 57 1.30 -14.07 -25.15
N ASP A 58 2.03 -15.17 -24.99
CA ASP A 58 1.85 -16.38 -25.79
C ASP A 58 1.47 -17.52 -24.85
N VAL A 59 0.28 -18.08 -25.06
CA VAL A 59 -0.25 -19.17 -24.24
C VAL A 59 -0.44 -20.37 -25.15
N GLU A 60 0.61 -21.19 -25.25
CA GLU A 60 0.52 -22.47 -25.95
C GLU A 60 -0.32 -23.46 -25.13
N ASP A 61 -1.28 -24.11 -25.77
CA ASP A 61 -2.05 -25.24 -25.22
C ASP A 61 -1.10 -26.42 -24.93
N PRO A 62 -0.86 -26.79 -23.65
CA PRO A 62 0.02 -27.89 -23.30
C PRO A 62 -0.71 -29.22 -23.51
N ARG A 63 -1.06 -29.58 -24.75
CA ARG A 63 -1.64 -30.89 -25.04
C ARG A 63 -0.60 -32.01 -24.80
N PRO A 64 -1.05 -33.21 -24.39
CA PRO A 64 -0.22 -34.17 -23.67
C PRO A 64 0.89 -34.71 -24.56
N ARG A 65 2.14 -34.40 -24.22
CA ARG A 65 3.25 -35.33 -24.51
C ARG A 65 3.30 -36.37 -23.39
N VAL A 66 2.20 -37.10 -23.16
CA VAL A 66 2.28 -38.29 -22.30
C VAL A 66 3.11 -39.31 -23.08
N PRO A 67 4.23 -39.82 -22.54
CA PRO A 67 4.96 -40.91 -23.17
C PRO A 67 4.01 -42.09 -23.33
N GLN A 68 3.81 -42.59 -24.56
CA GLN A 68 3.01 -43.80 -24.76
C GLN A 68 3.77 -44.98 -24.14
N SER A 69 3.42 -45.36 -22.90
CA SER A 69 3.96 -46.56 -22.27
C SER A 69 3.13 -47.78 -22.69
N LYS A 70 3.77 -48.81 -23.21
CA LYS A 70 3.13 -50.10 -23.58
C LYS A 70 3.00 -51.08 -22.40
N GLY A 71 3.20 -50.61 -21.16
CA GLY A 71 3.24 -51.43 -19.94
C GLY A 71 2.20 -51.01 -18.90
N LYS A 72 1.82 -51.93 -18.01
CA LYS A 72 0.83 -51.71 -16.93
C LYS A 72 1.30 -50.77 -15.80
N PHE A 73 2.59 -50.38 -15.77
CA PHE A 73 3.18 -49.55 -14.73
C PHE A 73 4.07 -48.46 -15.36
N LEU A 74 4.04 -47.25 -14.80
CA LEU A 74 4.91 -46.13 -15.18
C LEU A 74 6.17 -46.17 -14.32
N ASP A 75 7.32 -45.91 -14.93
CA ASP A 75 8.57 -45.66 -14.20
C ASP A 75 8.48 -44.35 -13.39
N VAL A 76 9.30 -44.19 -12.34
CA VAL A 76 9.27 -43.03 -11.43
C VAL A 76 9.48 -41.72 -12.19
N TYR A 77 10.42 -41.69 -13.14
CA TYR A 77 10.66 -40.51 -13.97
C TYR A 77 9.46 -40.21 -14.89
N GLN A 78 8.78 -41.23 -15.41
CA GLN A 78 7.58 -41.07 -16.23
C GLN A 78 6.39 -40.58 -15.40
N ALA A 79 6.25 -41.03 -14.16
CA ALA A 79 5.21 -40.57 -13.24
C ALA A 79 5.42 -39.09 -12.85
N ILE A 80 6.66 -38.68 -12.61
CA ILE A 80 7.02 -37.27 -12.35
C ILE A 80 6.75 -36.39 -13.57
N GLU A 81 7.05 -36.87 -14.78
CA GLU A 81 6.72 -36.13 -16.01
C GLU A 81 5.21 -35.96 -16.19
N VAL A 82 4.41 -37.01 -15.95
CA VAL A 82 2.94 -36.91 -16.01
C VAL A 82 2.43 -35.89 -14.99
N ALA A 83 2.92 -35.91 -13.76
CA ALA A 83 2.53 -34.95 -12.74
C ALA A 83 2.93 -33.51 -13.12
N ARG A 84 4.11 -33.31 -13.74
CA ARG A 84 4.54 -32.01 -14.25
C ARG A 84 3.60 -31.48 -15.33
N PHE A 85 3.17 -32.33 -16.27
CA PHE A 85 2.22 -31.93 -17.31
C PHE A 85 0.84 -31.60 -16.74
N ASP A 86 0.37 -32.36 -15.75
CA ASP A 86 -0.91 -32.08 -15.08
C ASP A 86 -0.87 -30.72 -14.36
N ILE A 87 0.23 -30.40 -13.67
CA ILE A 87 0.41 -29.09 -13.02
C ILE A 87 0.43 -27.96 -14.06
N GLN A 88 1.16 -28.13 -15.17
CA GLN A 88 1.22 -27.13 -16.25
C GLN A 88 -0.14 -26.91 -16.89
N TYR A 89 -0.93 -27.97 -17.07
CA TYR A 89 -2.29 -27.87 -17.59
C TYR A 89 -3.23 -27.17 -16.59
N CYS A 90 -3.10 -27.47 -15.29
CA CYS A 90 -3.86 -26.78 -14.25
C CYS A 90 -3.54 -25.28 -14.18
N ASP A 91 -2.26 -24.90 -14.25
CA ASP A 91 -1.83 -23.48 -14.32
C ASP A 91 -2.38 -22.79 -15.59
N TRP A 92 -2.26 -23.43 -16.75
CA TRP A 92 -2.85 -22.93 -17.99
C TRP A 92 -4.36 -22.70 -17.88
N ARG A 93 -5.10 -23.67 -17.31
CA ARG A 93 -6.55 -23.59 -17.15
C ARG A 93 -6.96 -22.49 -16.18
N ALA A 94 -6.26 -22.35 -15.06
CA ALA A 94 -6.53 -21.31 -14.06
C ALA A 94 -6.35 -19.90 -14.65
N ARG A 95 -5.30 -19.69 -15.46
CA ARG A 95 -5.08 -18.42 -16.17
C ARG A 95 -6.21 -18.12 -17.16
N GLN A 96 -6.71 -19.12 -17.86
CA GLN A 96 -7.81 -18.96 -18.80
C GLN A 96 -9.13 -18.58 -18.10
N ASP A 97 -9.40 -19.18 -16.94
CA ASP A 97 -10.60 -18.89 -16.15
C ASP A 97 -10.54 -17.46 -15.58
N LEU A 98 -9.37 -17.02 -15.10
CA LEU A 98 -9.15 -15.65 -14.63
C LEU A 98 -9.37 -14.62 -15.75
N LEU A 99 -8.82 -14.86 -16.94
CA LEU A 99 -9.02 -13.98 -18.10
C LEU A 99 -10.51 -13.85 -18.48
N THR A 100 -11.26 -14.95 -18.35
CA THR A 100 -12.71 -14.94 -18.62
C THR A 100 -13.44 -14.01 -17.64
N ILE A 101 -13.08 -14.04 -16.36
CA ILE A 101 -13.65 -13.14 -15.34
C ILE A 101 -13.29 -11.68 -15.65
N MET A 102 -12.03 -11.40 -16.00
CA MET A 102 -11.59 -10.04 -16.33
C MET A 102 -12.37 -9.46 -17.52
N LEU A 103 -12.56 -10.24 -18.58
CA LEU A 103 -13.33 -9.83 -19.76
C LEU A 103 -14.82 -9.62 -19.46
N LEU A 104 -15.42 -10.47 -18.61
CA LEU A 104 -16.81 -10.29 -18.19
C LEU A 104 -16.96 -9.06 -17.30
N HIS A 105 -15.99 -8.77 -16.44
CA HIS A 105 -15.98 -7.58 -15.61
C HIS A 105 -15.90 -6.30 -16.46
N GLU A 106 -15.04 -6.28 -17.48
CA GLU A 106 -14.94 -5.15 -18.41
C GLU A 106 -16.29 -4.87 -19.12
N LYS A 107 -16.99 -5.92 -19.57
CA LYS A 107 -18.33 -5.79 -20.15
C LYS A 107 -19.36 -5.23 -19.17
N VAL A 108 -19.30 -5.62 -17.88
CA VAL A 108 -20.17 -5.05 -16.84
C VAL A 108 -19.89 -3.56 -16.67
N VAL A 109 -18.62 -3.15 -16.67
CA VAL A 109 -18.22 -1.74 -16.58
C VAL A 109 -18.70 -0.95 -17.79
N GLU A 110 -18.60 -1.50 -19.01
CA GLU A 110 -19.14 -0.87 -20.22
C GLU A 110 -20.65 -0.65 -20.15
N VAL A 111 -21.41 -1.64 -19.67
CA VAL A 111 -22.87 -1.53 -19.51
C VAL A 111 -23.26 -0.49 -18.45
N LEU A 112 -22.44 -0.33 -17.40
CA LEU A 112 -22.69 0.63 -16.31
C LEU A 112 -22.14 2.04 -16.59
N ASN A 113 -21.40 2.23 -17.68
CA ASN A 113 -20.78 3.51 -18.02
C ASN A 113 -21.83 4.64 -18.17
N PRO A 114 -21.73 5.74 -17.42
CA PRO A 114 -22.70 6.84 -17.47
C PRO A 114 -22.88 7.46 -18.86
N LEU A 115 -21.83 7.47 -19.70
CA LEU A 115 -21.88 7.98 -21.07
C LEU A 115 -22.66 7.08 -22.03
N ALA A 116 -22.85 5.80 -21.69
CA ALA A 116 -23.67 4.86 -22.45
C ALA A 116 -25.18 5.02 -22.15
N ARG A 117 -25.56 5.77 -21.10
CA ARG A 117 -26.97 6.03 -20.74
C ARG A 117 -27.73 6.80 -21.80
N ASP A 118 -27.05 7.59 -22.62
CA ASP A 118 -27.67 8.42 -23.65
C ASP A 118 -28.14 7.61 -24.87
N TYR A 119 -27.76 6.32 -24.97
CA TYR A 119 -28.02 5.47 -26.14
C TYR A 119 -28.79 4.16 -25.86
N LYS A 120 -28.92 3.72 -24.60
CA LYS A 120 -29.60 2.46 -24.24
C LYS A 120 -30.73 2.68 -23.22
N SER A 121 -31.86 2.01 -23.42
CA SER A 121 -32.97 2.07 -22.47
C SER A 121 -32.65 1.35 -21.15
N ILE A 122 -33.18 1.84 -20.04
CA ILE A 122 -33.01 1.24 -18.69
C ILE A 122 -33.42 -0.24 -18.66
N GLY A 123 -34.47 -0.62 -19.40
CA GLY A 123 -34.93 -2.00 -19.50
C GLY A 123 -33.92 -2.92 -20.20
N THR A 124 -33.25 -2.43 -21.25
CA THR A 124 -32.21 -3.17 -21.98
C THR A 124 -30.97 -3.38 -21.11
N MET A 125 -30.52 -2.33 -20.40
CA MET A 125 -29.36 -2.45 -19.49
C MET A 125 -29.63 -3.43 -18.35
N LYS A 126 -30.83 -3.42 -17.76
CA LYS A 126 -31.19 -4.35 -16.68
C LYS A 126 -31.14 -5.81 -17.15
N LYS A 127 -31.52 -6.08 -18.40
CA LYS A 127 -31.45 -7.40 -19.01
C LYS A 127 -30.01 -7.83 -19.29
N GLU A 128 -29.21 -6.97 -19.93
CA GLU A 128 -27.79 -7.24 -20.21
C GLU A 128 -26.98 -7.46 -18.91
N LEU A 129 -27.28 -6.68 -17.86
CA LEU A 129 -26.63 -6.84 -16.55
C LEU A 129 -26.99 -8.18 -15.91
N ALA A 130 -28.24 -8.62 -16.02
CA ALA A 130 -28.69 -9.90 -15.48
C ALA A 130 -28.02 -11.09 -16.20
N GLU A 131 -27.90 -11.03 -17.54
CA GLU A 131 -27.19 -12.04 -18.34
C GLU A 131 -25.69 -12.07 -17.98
N LEU A 132 -25.03 -10.90 -17.86
CA LEU A 132 -23.63 -10.82 -17.45
C LEU A 132 -23.38 -11.29 -16.01
N GLN A 133 -24.34 -11.08 -15.11
CA GLN A 133 -24.27 -11.60 -13.74
C GLN A 133 -24.33 -13.13 -13.71
N GLU A 134 -25.15 -13.75 -14.57
CA GLU A 134 -25.21 -15.21 -14.71
C GLU A 134 -23.90 -15.78 -15.28
N ASP A 135 -23.37 -15.15 -16.35
CA ASP A 135 -22.09 -15.53 -16.96
C ASP A 135 -20.91 -15.38 -15.99
N LEU A 136 -20.88 -14.30 -15.21
CA LEU A 136 -19.85 -14.07 -14.19
C LEU A 136 -19.93 -15.09 -13.05
N ALA A 137 -21.15 -15.45 -12.62
CA ALA A 137 -21.36 -16.49 -11.62
C ALA A 137 -20.88 -17.87 -12.13
N GLU A 138 -21.11 -18.20 -13.40
CA GLU A 138 -20.58 -19.43 -14.01
C GLU A 138 -19.05 -19.40 -14.12
N ALA A 139 -18.46 -18.27 -14.52
CA ALA A 139 -17.00 -18.13 -14.59
C ALA A 139 -16.34 -18.29 -13.19
N HIS A 140 -16.94 -17.73 -12.15
CA HIS A 140 -16.49 -17.93 -10.76
C HIS A 140 -16.60 -19.40 -10.34
N ARG A 141 -17.67 -20.11 -10.72
CA ARG A 141 -17.79 -21.56 -10.45
C ARG A 141 -16.66 -22.35 -11.13
N GLN A 142 -16.28 -22.01 -12.35
CA GLN A 142 -15.18 -22.68 -13.04
C GLN A 142 -13.83 -22.46 -12.35
N VAL A 143 -13.55 -21.26 -11.81
CA VAL A 143 -12.35 -21.01 -11.01
C VAL A 143 -12.30 -21.91 -9.77
N HIS A 144 -13.40 -22.04 -9.03
CA HIS A 144 -13.44 -22.94 -7.87
C HIS A 144 -13.22 -24.41 -8.24
N ILE A 145 -13.72 -24.86 -9.40
CA ILE A 145 -13.44 -26.20 -9.91
C ILE A 145 -11.95 -26.36 -10.26
N SER A 146 -11.34 -25.35 -10.88
CA SER A 146 -9.91 -25.35 -11.20
C SER A 146 -9.04 -25.34 -9.93
N GLU A 147 -9.42 -24.56 -8.91
CA GLU A 147 -8.78 -24.54 -7.59
C GLU A 147 -8.83 -25.92 -6.91
N ALA A 148 -9.99 -26.58 -6.90
CA ALA A 148 -10.14 -27.92 -6.34
C ALA A 148 -9.27 -28.97 -7.07
N ARG A 149 -9.11 -28.83 -8.39
CA ARG A 149 -8.23 -29.70 -9.20
C ARG A 149 -6.76 -29.51 -8.84
N VAL A 150 -6.33 -28.26 -8.64
CA VAL A 150 -4.96 -27.94 -8.19
C VAL A 150 -4.71 -28.54 -6.81
N GLY A 151 -5.64 -28.35 -5.86
CA GLY A 151 -5.54 -28.94 -4.53
C GLY A 151 -5.38 -30.46 -4.57
N THR A 152 -6.21 -31.14 -5.37
CA THR A 152 -6.14 -32.60 -5.55
C THR A 152 -4.80 -33.04 -6.15
N ALA A 153 -4.20 -32.26 -7.05
CA ALA A 153 -2.90 -32.57 -7.64
C ALA A 153 -1.76 -32.41 -6.60
N LEU A 154 -1.83 -31.37 -5.77
CA LEU A 154 -0.87 -31.14 -4.68
C LEU A 154 -0.92 -32.27 -3.64
N ASP A 155 -2.12 -32.72 -3.26
CA ASP A 155 -2.29 -33.84 -2.32
C ASP A 155 -1.66 -35.13 -2.86
N LYS A 156 -1.82 -35.40 -4.16
CA LYS A 156 -1.19 -36.56 -4.82
C LYS A 156 0.34 -36.46 -4.83
N LEU A 157 0.90 -35.27 -5.05
CA LEU A 157 2.35 -35.05 -5.01
C LEU A 157 2.90 -35.26 -3.60
N ALA A 158 2.23 -34.75 -2.57
CA ALA A 158 2.60 -34.96 -1.18
C ALA A 158 2.56 -36.46 -0.82
N TYR A 159 1.55 -37.19 -1.29
CA TYR A 159 1.48 -38.65 -1.11
C TYR A 159 2.58 -39.41 -1.85
N MET A 160 2.98 -38.96 -3.04
CA MET A 160 4.10 -39.56 -3.77
C MET A 160 5.44 -39.29 -3.06
N GLU A 161 5.61 -38.10 -2.49
CA GLU A 161 6.80 -37.72 -1.72
C GLU A 161 6.97 -38.61 -0.47
N THR A 162 5.89 -38.88 0.27
CA THR A 162 5.95 -39.78 1.43
C THR A 162 6.31 -41.21 1.03
N LEU A 163 5.73 -41.74 -0.06
CA LEU A 163 6.07 -43.06 -0.58
C LEU A 163 7.53 -43.19 -1.03
N VAL A 164 8.10 -42.14 -1.63
CA VAL A 164 9.51 -42.12 -2.05
C VAL A 164 10.43 -42.07 -0.84
N ASN A 165 10.13 -41.22 0.15
CA ASN A 165 10.91 -41.15 1.38
C ASN A 165 10.88 -42.45 2.18
N ASP A 166 9.73 -43.12 2.27
CA ASP A 166 9.61 -44.43 2.92
C ASP A 166 10.43 -45.52 2.22
N ARG A 167 10.50 -45.49 0.88
CA ARG A 167 11.35 -46.42 0.10
C ARG A 167 12.83 -46.14 0.26
N LEU A 168 13.24 -44.87 0.25
CA LEU A 168 14.63 -44.47 0.45
C LEU A 168 15.13 -44.87 1.85
N LEU A 169 14.28 -44.80 2.87
CA LEU A 169 14.59 -45.29 4.22
C LEU A 169 14.74 -46.83 4.28
N GLN A 170 14.01 -47.57 3.45
CA GLN A 170 14.14 -49.02 3.34
C GLN A 170 15.43 -49.43 2.60
N ASP A 171 15.79 -48.73 1.52
CA ASP A 171 17.03 -48.98 0.77
C ASP A 171 18.28 -48.60 1.59
N HIS A 172 18.20 -47.57 2.43
CA HIS A 172 19.31 -47.17 3.31
C HIS A 172 19.62 -48.22 4.40
N ASN A 173 18.60 -48.95 4.88
CA ASN A 173 18.76 -50.06 5.81
C ASN A 173 19.29 -51.35 5.15
N ALA A 174 19.18 -51.47 3.82
CA ALA A 174 19.71 -52.61 3.06
C ALA A 174 21.17 -52.41 2.60
N GLN A 175 21.66 -51.17 2.55
CA GLN A 175 23.03 -50.84 2.09
C GLN A 175 24.10 -50.72 3.20
N GLU A 176 23.77 -50.88 4.48
CA GLU A 176 24.76 -50.86 5.57
C GLU A 176 25.65 -52.13 5.67
N SER A 177 25.51 -53.11 4.76
CA SER A 177 26.29 -54.35 4.82
C SER A 177 27.32 -54.58 3.70
N ASP A 178 27.62 -53.64 2.79
CA ASP A 178 28.70 -53.90 1.82
C ASP A 178 29.35 -52.63 1.22
N GLN A 179 30.63 -52.49 1.56
CA GLN A 179 31.74 -51.95 0.76
C GLN A 179 31.99 -50.45 0.54
N SER A 180 33.30 -50.19 0.52
CA SER A 180 34.13 -48.98 0.40
C SER A 180 33.82 -48.04 -0.78
N PRO A 181 34.18 -46.73 -0.68
CA PRO A 181 33.75 -45.73 -1.65
C PRO A 181 34.64 -45.70 -2.90
N PRO A 182 34.07 -45.60 -4.12
CA PRO A 182 34.84 -45.20 -5.28
C PRO A 182 34.87 -43.67 -5.41
N SER A 183 36.04 -43.19 -5.77
CA SER A 183 36.33 -41.81 -6.14
C SER A 183 35.65 -41.41 -7.45
N THR A 184 34.77 -40.42 -7.39
CA THR A 184 34.28 -39.69 -8.58
C THR A 184 34.37 -38.19 -8.34
N SER A 185 35.18 -37.56 -9.19
CA SER A 185 35.35 -36.12 -9.33
C SER A 185 34.02 -35.48 -9.76
N TYR A 186 33.31 -34.89 -8.81
CA TYR A 186 32.36 -33.83 -9.07
C TYR A 186 33.03 -32.51 -8.74
N CYS A 187 33.07 -31.62 -9.72
CA CYS A 187 33.49 -30.23 -9.53
C CYS A 187 32.48 -29.57 -8.57
N LYS A 188 32.84 -29.54 -7.27
CA LYS A 188 32.14 -28.72 -6.27
C LYS A 188 32.48 -27.27 -6.59
N GLU A 189 31.61 -26.61 -7.33
CA GLU A 189 31.49 -25.17 -7.19
C GLU A 189 30.96 -24.94 -5.78
N THR A 190 31.87 -24.65 -4.86
CA THR A 190 31.56 -24.31 -3.48
C THR A 190 30.69 -23.05 -3.47
N LEU A 191 29.37 -23.23 -3.43
CA LEU A 191 28.48 -22.22 -2.88
C LEU A 191 28.93 -21.99 -1.45
N LYS A 192 29.64 -20.86 -1.24
CA LYS A 192 30.02 -20.40 0.09
C LYS A 192 28.76 -20.44 0.97
N PRO A 193 28.81 -21.01 2.18
CA PRO A 193 27.66 -20.96 3.07
C PRO A 193 27.29 -19.49 3.24
N ALA A 194 26.06 -19.14 2.85
CA ALA A 194 25.54 -17.79 3.01
C ALA A 194 25.68 -17.43 4.49
N LYS A 195 26.36 -16.32 4.80
CA LYS A 195 26.46 -15.82 6.17
C LYS A 195 25.04 -15.75 6.74
N PRO A 196 24.78 -16.24 7.96
CA PRO A 196 23.47 -16.13 8.57
C PRO A 196 23.04 -14.67 8.53
N ARG A 197 21.87 -14.41 7.93
CA ARG A 197 21.33 -13.04 7.81
C ARG A 197 21.20 -12.48 9.22
N LYS A 198 21.83 -11.33 9.47
CA LYS A 198 21.71 -10.63 10.75
C LYS A 198 20.27 -10.14 10.91
N SER A 199 19.58 -10.68 11.92
CA SER A 199 18.27 -10.18 12.36
C SER A 199 18.42 -8.78 12.97
N LEU A 200 17.42 -7.91 12.78
CA LEU A 200 17.42 -6.56 13.40
C LEU A 200 17.14 -6.58 14.91
N ASN A 201 16.55 -7.67 15.42
CA ASN A 201 16.11 -7.84 16.80
C ASN A 201 15.24 -6.69 17.33
N VAL A 202 14.20 -6.32 16.58
CA VAL A 202 13.17 -5.34 16.96
C VAL A 202 11.88 -6.03 17.38
N SER A 203 11.18 -5.45 18.35
CA SER A 203 9.95 -6.02 18.94
C SER A 203 8.74 -6.07 17.99
N GLY A 204 8.77 -5.23 16.95
CA GLY A 204 7.68 -5.10 15.98
C GLY A 204 6.61 -4.09 16.38
N PRO A 205 5.67 -3.78 15.46
CA PRO A 205 4.74 -2.66 15.59
C PRO A 205 3.56 -2.92 16.54
N THR A 206 3.13 -4.17 16.65
CA THR A 206 1.87 -4.58 17.32
C THR A 206 1.97 -4.70 18.83
N GLN A 207 3.12 -4.34 19.41
CA GLN A 207 3.35 -4.33 20.85
C GLN A 207 2.70 -3.13 21.53
N PRO A 208 2.47 -3.16 22.86
CA PRO A 208 2.08 -1.99 23.62
C PRO A 208 3.03 -0.81 23.40
N TYR A 209 2.48 0.40 23.28
CA TYR A 209 3.28 1.60 23.06
C TYR A 209 4.18 1.89 24.26
N HIS A 210 5.48 2.08 23.99
CA HIS A 210 6.39 2.54 25.02
C HIS A 210 6.09 4.02 25.35
N PRO A 211 6.11 4.45 26.64
CA PRO A 211 5.81 5.82 27.03
C PRO A 211 6.65 6.88 26.32
N ASN A 212 7.91 6.57 25.97
CA ASN A 212 8.79 7.48 25.25
C ASN A 212 8.24 7.92 23.89
N LEU A 213 7.42 7.09 23.22
CA LEU A 213 6.79 7.45 21.95
C LEU A 213 5.76 8.57 22.11
N LYS A 214 5.18 8.75 23.30
CA LYS A 214 4.25 9.85 23.59
C LYS A 214 4.94 11.20 23.70
N ASN A 215 6.26 11.24 23.95
CA ASN A 215 7.02 12.47 24.21
C ASN A 215 7.46 13.18 22.91
N PHE A 216 6.51 13.39 22.00
CA PHE A 216 6.69 14.14 20.75
C PHE A 216 5.47 15.00 20.47
N TRP A 217 5.64 15.99 19.60
CA TRP A 217 4.53 16.73 19.01
C TRP A 217 3.89 15.93 17.87
N TYR A 218 2.58 15.73 17.94
CA TYR A 218 1.79 15.05 16.93
C TYR A 218 0.79 16.02 16.30
N PRO A 219 0.82 16.24 14.97
CA PRO A 219 -0.26 16.94 14.30
C PRO A 219 -1.45 15.99 14.19
N VAL A 220 -2.64 16.42 14.62
CA VAL A 220 -3.81 15.54 14.81
C VAL A 220 -5.05 15.97 14.04
N ALA A 221 -5.09 17.22 13.60
CA ALA A 221 -6.15 17.76 12.75
C ALA A 221 -5.60 18.92 11.90
N PHE A 222 -6.26 19.23 10.79
CA PHE A 222 -6.01 20.47 10.07
C PHE A 222 -6.75 21.62 10.72
N SER A 223 -6.13 22.80 10.74
CA SER A 223 -6.68 24.03 11.32
C SER A 223 -8.06 24.39 10.77
N ASN A 224 -8.27 24.15 9.47
CA ASN A 224 -9.49 24.49 8.75
C ASN A 224 -10.69 23.60 9.15
N ASP A 225 -10.42 22.40 9.69
CA ASP A 225 -11.46 21.50 10.17
C ASP A 225 -12.00 21.93 11.54
N LEU A 226 -11.17 22.62 12.33
CA LEU A 226 -11.51 23.08 13.68
C LEU A 226 -12.08 24.51 13.65
N LYS A 227 -13.38 24.63 13.43
CA LYS A 227 -14.11 25.91 13.55
C LYS A 227 -14.46 26.20 15.02
N ASP A 228 -14.89 27.42 15.33
CA ASP A 228 -15.16 27.88 16.70
C ASP A 228 -16.21 27.05 17.46
N ASP A 229 -17.18 26.49 16.75
CA ASP A 229 -18.28 25.66 17.28
C ASP A 229 -18.10 24.17 17.02
N THR A 230 -16.96 23.78 16.42
CA THR A 230 -16.65 22.38 16.10
C THR A 230 -15.84 21.73 17.22
N MET A 231 -16.13 20.45 17.45
CA MET A 231 -15.28 19.57 18.25
C MET A 231 -14.77 18.44 17.38
N ILE A 232 -13.48 18.14 17.50
CA ILE A 232 -12.85 17.02 16.79
C ILE A 232 -12.46 15.97 17.82
N PRO A 233 -13.21 14.86 17.94
CA PRO A 233 -12.76 13.71 18.73
C PRO A 233 -11.58 13.04 18.02
N ILE A 234 -10.57 12.67 18.80
CA ILE A 234 -9.44 11.89 18.33
C ILE A 234 -9.12 10.80 19.37
N ASP A 235 -8.60 9.68 18.91
CA ASP A 235 -7.92 8.73 19.78
C ASP A 235 -6.41 8.89 19.56
N CYS A 236 -5.63 8.93 20.63
CA CYS A 236 -4.17 9.03 20.55
C CYS A 236 -3.57 8.19 21.68
N PHE A 237 -2.76 7.19 21.31
CA PHE A 237 -2.19 6.19 22.22
C PHE A 237 -3.22 5.48 23.10
N GLU A 238 -4.31 5.00 22.50
CA GLU A 238 -5.43 4.30 23.17
C GLU A 238 -6.22 5.19 24.16
N GLU A 239 -6.01 6.50 24.12
CA GLU A 239 -6.69 7.47 24.99
C GLU A 239 -7.62 8.39 24.18
N PRO A 240 -8.87 8.60 24.62
CA PRO A 240 -9.83 9.43 23.91
C PRO A 240 -9.64 10.91 24.29
N TRP A 241 -9.46 11.75 23.27
CA TRP A 241 -9.30 13.20 23.38
C TRP A 241 -10.31 13.93 22.52
N VAL A 242 -10.52 15.21 22.83
CA VAL A 242 -11.35 16.11 22.04
C VAL A 242 -10.69 17.47 21.94
N ILE A 243 -10.64 17.97 20.71
CA ILE A 243 -10.08 19.27 20.36
C ILE A 243 -11.22 20.24 20.09
N PHE A 244 -11.11 21.46 20.61
CA PHE A 244 -12.04 22.57 20.39
C PHE A 244 -11.32 23.91 20.54
N ARG A 245 -11.91 25.01 20.05
CA ARG A 245 -11.35 26.34 20.25
C ARG A 245 -11.88 26.99 21.51
N GLY A 246 -10.97 27.62 22.26
CA GLY A 246 -11.30 28.50 23.37
C GLY A 246 -11.89 29.83 22.89
N LYS A 247 -12.33 30.66 23.85
CA LYS A 247 -12.92 31.97 23.55
C LYS A 247 -11.92 32.93 22.88
N ASP A 248 -10.63 32.70 23.11
CA ASP A 248 -9.52 33.43 22.50
C ASP A 248 -9.16 32.90 21.09
N GLY A 249 -9.94 31.95 20.55
CA GLY A 249 -9.71 31.31 19.26
C GLY A 249 -8.58 30.27 19.27
N LYS A 250 -7.87 30.08 20.39
CA LYS A 250 -6.76 29.11 20.46
C LYS A 250 -7.31 27.70 20.67
N PRO A 251 -6.70 26.68 20.03
CA PRO A 251 -7.12 25.30 20.24
C PRO A 251 -6.76 24.81 21.65
N GLY A 252 -7.62 23.97 22.22
CA GLY A 252 -7.35 23.16 23.40
C GLY A 252 -7.56 21.70 23.10
N CYS A 253 -6.89 20.81 23.85
CA CYS A 253 -7.08 19.37 23.78
C CYS A 253 -7.33 18.84 25.19
N VAL A 254 -8.52 18.29 25.43
CA VAL A 254 -8.90 17.74 26.73
C VAL A 254 -9.31 16.28 26.58
N GLN A 255 -9.20 15.53 27.67
CA GLN A 255 -9.68 14.14 27.68
C GLN A 255 -11.17 14.13 27.36
N ASN A 256 -11.58 13.30 26.41
CA ASN A 256 -12.98 13.19 25.95
C ASN A 256 -13.81 12.35 26.92
N THR A 257 -13.77 12.71 28.21
CA THR A 257 -14.36 11.96 29.31
C THR A 257 -14.75 12.93 30.41
N CYS A 258 -16.05 13.13 30.60
CA CYS A 258 -16.56 14.00 31.65
C CYS A 258 -16.21 13.45 33.05
N ALA A 259 -15.68 14.29 33.93
CA ALA A 259 -15.30 13.90 35.30
C ALA A 259 -16.48 13.39 36.16
N HIS A 260 -17.73 13.71 35.81
CA HIS A 260 -18.89 13.29 36.59
C HIS A 260 -19.25 11.81 36.35
N ARG A 261 -19.47 11.40 35.09
CA ARG A 261 -19.96 10.05 34.72
C ARG A 261 -19.28 9.46 33.49
N ALA A 262 -18.07 9.90 33.18
CA ALA A 262 -17.30 9.47 32.03
C ALA A 262 -18.02 9.60 30.68
N CYS A 263 -19.02 10.48 30.58
CA CYS A 263 -19.74 10.74 29.34
C CYS A 263 -18.78 11.35 28.30
N PRO A 264 -18.80 10.88 27.04
CA PRO A 264 -18.01 11.47 25.97
C PRO A 264 -18.42 12.93 25.75
N LEU A 265 -17.45 13.83 25.86
CA LEU A 265 -17.68 15.27 25.79
C LEU A 265 -17.98 15.75 24.37
N HIS A 266 -17.40 15.10 23.35
CA HIS A 266 -17.63 15.45 21.94
C HIS A 266 -19.09 15.27 21.47
N LEU A 267 -19.94 14.57 22.23
CA LEU A 267 -21.37 14.48 21.96
C LEU A 267 -22.15 15.72 22.43
N GLY A 268 -21.48 16.66 23.08
CA GLY A 268 -22.07 17.91 23.57
C GLY A 268 -21.94 19.06 22.58
N SER A 269 -21.55 20.22 23.08
CA SER A 269 -21.40 21.45 22.30
C SER A 269 -20.24 22.30 22.82
N VAL A 270 -19.80 23.28 22.04
CA VAL A 270 -18.90 24.35 22.51
C VAL A 270 -19.74 25.57 22.87
N ASN A 271 -19.62 26.05 24.11
CA ASN A 271 -20.32 27.22 24.63
C ASN A 271 -19.32 28.26 25.13
N GLU A 272 -19.24 29.41 24.45
CA GLU A 272 -18.29 30.50 24.74
C GLU A 272 -16.85 30.01 24.93
N GLY A 273 -16.40 29.08 24.08
CA GLY A 273 -15.05 28.51 24.15
C GLY A 273 -14.83 27.50 25.28
N ARG A 274 -15.90 26.89 25.81
CA ARG A 274 -15.86 25.76 26.73
C ARG A 274 -16.60 24.58 26.15
N ILE A 275 -16.10 23.38 26.36
CA ILE A 275 -16.82 22.16 25.99
C ILE A 275 -17.87 21.82 27.03
N GLN A 276 -19.14 21.75 26.63
CA GLN A 276 -20.27 21.43 27.49
C GLN A 276 -20.62 19.94 27.38
N CYS A 277 -20.61 19.23 28.51
CA CYS A 277 -21.04 17.84 28.58
C CYS A 277 -22.57 17.73 28.32
N PRO A 278 -23.02 16.86 27.41
CA PRO A 278 -24.45 16.74 27.06
C PRO A 278 -25.30 16.16 28.18
N TYR A 279 -24.68 15.53 29.19
CA TYR A 279 -25.43 14.82 30.22
C TYR A 279 -25.99 15.78 31.29
N HIS A 280 -25.11 16.53 31.95
CA HIS A 280 -25.49 17.39 33.09
C HIS A 280 -25.00 18.83 32.91
N GLY A 281 -24.58 19.20 31.70
CA GLY A 281 -24.19 20.56 31.31
C GLY A 281 -22.85 21.04 31.88
N TRP A 282 -22.01 20.18 32.44
CA TRP A 282 -20.71 20.60 32.98
C TRP A 282 -19.82 21.14 31.85
N GLU A 283 -19.31 22.35 32.01
CA GLU A 283 -18.51 23.03 30.99
C GLU A 283 -17.05 23.09 31.41
N TYR A 284 -16.16 22.71 30.49
CA TYR A 284 -14.71 22.69 30.72
C TYR A 284 -13.99 23.64 29.75
N SER A 285 -13.01 24.39 30.27
CA SER A 285 -12.09 25.20 29.48
C SER A 285 -11.06 24.34 28.73
N THR A 286 -10.27 24.97 27.85
CA THR A 286 -9.23 24.32 27.04
C THR A 286 -8.09 23.68 27.86
N ASP A 287 -7.89 24.13 29.11
CA ASP A 287 -6.96 23.53 30.08
C ASP A 287 -7.64 22.47 31.00
N GLY A 288 -8.89 22.11 30.68
CA GLY A 288 -9.65 21.06 31.38
C GLY A 288 -10.28 21.48 32.70
N LYS A 289 -10.19 22.74 33.13
CA LYS A 289 -10.86 23.20 34.35
C LYS A 289 -12.37 23.26 34.13
N CYS A 290 -13.17 22.71 35.05
CA CYS A 290 -14.62 22.87 35.02
C CYS A 290 -15.00 24.27 35.52
N GLU A 291 -15.60 25.08 34.64
CA GLU A 291 -15.93 26.47 34.94
C GLU A 291 -17.42 26.68 35.22
N LYS A 292 -18.30 25.80 34.72
CA LYS A 292 -19.74 25.85 34.98
C LYS A 292 -20.31 24.46 35.24
N MET A 293 -21.23 24.36 36.20
CA MET A 293 -21.98 23.14 36.53
C MET A 293 -23.47 23.47 36.67
N PRO A 294 -24.25 23.60 35.58
CA PRO A 294 -25.66 24.04 35.66
C PRO A 294 -26.57 23.15 36.52
N SER A 295 -26.20 21.88 36.66
CA SER A 295 -26.95 20.85 37.39
C SER A 295 -26.63 20.79 38.89
N THR A 296 -25.63 21.53 39.39
CA THR A 296 -25.22 21.47 40.79
C THR A 296 -24.44 22.72 41.22
N ARG A 297 -23.98 22.78 42.47
CA ARG A 297 -23.05 23.82 42.89
C ARG A 297 -21.67 23.60 42.24
N LEU A 298 -20.99 24.69 41.86
CA LEU A 298 -19.66 24.61 41.27
C LEU A 298 -18.66 24.00 42.27
N LEU A 299 -17.94 22.96 41.83
CA LEU A 299 -16.85 22.32 42.55
C LEU A 299 -15.54 22.54 41.80
N ASN A 300 -14.41 22.50 42.50
CA ASN A 300 -13.09 22.57 41.87
C ASN A 300 -12.73 21.22 41.24
N VAL A 301 -13.14 21.02 40.00
CA VAL A 301 -12.90 19.79 39.22
C VAL A 301 -12.10 20.14 37.97
N ARG A 302 -11.15 19.29 37.60
CA ARG A 302 -10.35 19.40 36.38
C ARG A 302 -10.28 18.03 35.70
N ILE A 303 -10.49 18.00 34.39
CA ILE A 303 -10.17 16.87 33.54
C ILE A 303 -8.76 17.04 32.98
N ARG A 304 -8.13 15.95 32.55
CA ARG A 304 -6.80 16.02 31.95
C ARG A 304 -6.85 16.81 30.64
N SER A 305 -5.85 17.66 30.43
CA SER A 305 -5.59 18.39 29.20
C SER A 305 -4.21 18.03 28.66
N SER A 306 -4.05 18.05 27.34
CA SER A 306 -2.77 17.90 26.66
C SER A 306 -2.33 19.27 26.12
N PRO A 307 -1.03 19.64 26.22
CA PRO A 307 -0.52 20.83 25.55
C PRO A 307 -0.93 20.81 24.07
N CYS A 308 -1.53 21.90 23.63
CA CYS A 308 -2.14 22.02 22.32
C CYS A 308 -1.79 23.37 21.70
N LEU A 309 -1.47 23.37 20.40
CA LEU A 309 -1.19 24.60 19.66
C LEU A 309 -1.56 24.48 18.20
N GLU A 310 -1.67 25.63 17.56
CA GLU A 310 -1.88 25.75 16.12
C GLU A 310 -0.61 26.27 15.45
N LYS A 311 -0.10 25.53 14.48
CA LYS A 311 1.10 25.91 13.71
C LYS A 311 1.02 25.30 12.31
N GLU A 312 1.30 26.12 11.30
CA GLU A 312 1.42 25.70 9.90
C GLU A 312 0.15 25.01 9.33
N GLY A 313 -1.02 25.50 9.73
CA GLY A 313 -2.32 24.98 9.30
C GLY A 313 -2.69 23.64 9.93
N MET A 314 -2.01 23.24 11.01
CA MET A 314 -2.28 22.02 11.75
C MET A 314 -2.46 22.30 13.24
N ILE A 315 -3.26 21.46 13.89
CA ILE A 315 -3.40 21.39 15.33
C ILE A 315 -2.46 20.31 15.86
N TRP A 316 -1.59 20.70 16.78
CA TRP A 316 -0.56 19.84 17.37
C TRP A 316 -0.88 19.57 18.83
N ILE A 317 -0.63 18.33 19.26
CA ILE A 317 -0.75 17.94 20.67
C ILE A 317 0.53 17.26 21.18
N TRP A 318 0.74 17.33 22.48
CA TRP A 318 1.78 16.60 23.20
C TRP A 318 1.13 15.59 24.15
N PRO A 319 1.00 14.30 23.76
CA PRO A 319 0.31 13.30 24.57
C PRO A 319 1.17 12.73 25.71
N GLY A 320 2.47 13.07 25.76
CA GLY A 320 3.40 12.60 26.79
C GLY A 320 3.26 13.34 28.12
N ASP A 321 3.72 12.70 29.19
CA ASP A 321 3.75 13.29 30.54
C ASP A 321 5.00 14.14 30.78
N ALA A 322 6.05 13.98 29.95
CA ALA A 322 7.23 14.82 30.02
C ALA A 322 6.92 16.26 29.59
N PRO A 323 7.69 17.27 30.04
CA PRO A 323 7.56 18.63 29.53
C PRO A 323 7.69 18.65 27.99
N PRO A 324 6.81 19.38 27.28
CA PRO A 324 6.86 19.43 25.83
C PRO A 324 8.16 20.05 25.34
N MET A 325 8.70 19.49 24.25
CA MET A 325 9.83 20.10 23.55
C MET A 325 9.44 21.47 23.01
N VAL A 326 10.40 22.40 23.02
CA VAL A 326 10.20 23.74 22.45
C VAL A 326 10.10 23.66 20.92
N ASP A 327 10.88 22.77 20.30
CA ASP A 327 10.97 22.67 18.86
C ASP A 327 9.84 21.80 18.29
N ILE A 328 9.18 22.33 17.26
CA ILE A 328 8.15 21.65 16.47
C ILE A 328 8.65 21.61 15.04
N PRO A 329 8.79 20.42 14.43
CA PRO A 329 9.28 20.30 13.07
C PRO A 329 8.37 21.07 12.10
N SER A 330 8.97 21.75 11.13
CA SER A 330 8.19 22.40 10.08
C SER A 330 7.69 21.34 9.09
N LEU A 331 6.39 21.42 8.80
CA LEU A 331 5.65 20.61 7.82
C LEU A 331 5.04 21.49 6.72
N GLN A 332 5.53 22.72 6.57
CA GLN A 332 5.22 23.52 5.38
C GLN A 332 5.76 22.82 4.14
N PRO A 333 5.01 22.85 3.04
CA PRO A 333 5.53 22.37 1.78
C PRO A 333 6.72 23.26 1.33
N PRO A 334 7.59 22.76 0.44
CA PRO A 334 8.71 23.54 -0.05
C PRO A 334 8.26 24.86 -0.70
N LYS A 335 9.15 25.86 -0.74
CA LYS A 335 8.85 27.14 -1.38
C LYS A 335 8.41 26.92 -2.84
N GLY A 336 7.31 27.57 -3.24
CA GLY A 336 6.72 27.44 -4.58
C GLY A 336 5.55 26.46 -4.66
N PHE A 337 5.39 25.57 -3.69
CA PHE A 337 4.26 24.65 -3.63
C PHE A 337 3.03 25.29 -3.00
N GLN A 338 1.85 24.91 -3.49
CA GLN A 338 0.55 25.30 -2.93
C GLN A 338 -0.21 24.06 -2.50
N ILE A 339 -0.90 24.14 -1.35
CA ILE A 339 -1.71 23.05 -0.81
C ILE A 339 -2.97 22.90 -1.67
N HIS A 340 -3.21 21.69 -2.18
CA HIS A 340 -4.34 21.35 -3.03
C HIS A 340 -5.36 20.44 -2.35
N ALA A 341 -4.92 19.61 -1.40
CA ALA A 341 -5.80 18.75 -0.62
C ALA A 341 -5.25 18.53 0.80
N GLU A 342 -6.16 18.52 1.76
CA GLU A 342 -5.93 18.13 3.15
C GLU A 342 -7.03 17.12 3.51
N ILE A 343 -6.64 15.90 3.87
CA ILE A 343 -7.56 14.77 4.05
C ILE A 343 -7.21 14.06 5.35
N VAL A 344 -8.23 13.73 6.13
CA VAL A 344 -8.10 12.95 7.37
C VAL A 344 -8.85 11.63 7.21
N MET A 345 -8.20 10.52 7.56
CA MET A 345 -8.78 9.18 7.50
C MET A 345 -8.47 8.39 8.78
N GLU A 346 -9.44 7.61 9.26
CA GLU A 346 -9.26 6.66 10.35
C GLU A 346 -9.11 5.26 9.75
N LEU A 347 -7.99 4.59 10.00
CA LEU A 347 -7.63 3.36 9.32
C LEU A 347 -7.47 2.21 10.33
N PRO A 348 -7.93 0.99 10.03
CA PRO A 348 -7.88 -0.18 10.93
C PRO A 348 -6.51 -0.87 10.91
N VAL A 349 -5.44 -0.07 10.98
CA VAL A 349 -4.06 -0.56 10.95
C VAL A 349 -3.20 0.18 11.97
N GLU A 350 -2.22 -0.51 12.53
CA GLU A 350 -1.21 0.06 13.40
C GLU A 350 -0.33 1.04 12.60
N HIS A 351 -0.03 2.19 13.21
CA HIS A 351 0.59 3.32 12.53
C HIS A 351 1.95 2.99 11.89
N GLY A 352 2.77 2.18 12.54
CA GLY A 352 4.08 1.77 12.07
C GLY A 352 4.03 0.81 10.89
N LEU A 353 2.99 -0.03 10.78
CA LEU A 353 2.79 -0.86 9.58
C LEU A 353 2.46 -0.02 8.35
N LEU A 354 1.58 0.98 8.51
CA LEU A 354 1.27 1.91 7.44
C LEU A 354 2.51 2.76 7.07
N LEU A 355 3.26 3.22 8.06
CA LEU A 355 4.48 3.99 7.83
C LEU A 355 5.54 3.19 7.06
N ASP A 356 5.74 1.93 7.43
CA ASP A 356 6.68 1.02 6.78
C ASP A 356 6.27 0.74 5.33
N ASN A 357 4.97 0.59 5.05
CA ASN A 357 4.43 0.47 3.69
C ASN A 357 4.58 1.76 2.87
N LEU A 358 4.34 2.94 3.46
CA LEU A 358 4.53 4.24 2.77
C LEU A 358 6.01 4.52 2.44
N LEU A 359 6.94 3.94 3.19
CA LEU A 359 8.39 4.06 2.98
C LEU A 359 8.94 3.00 2.01
N ASP A 360 8.11 2.07 1.53
CA ASP A 360 8.45 1.08 0.51
C ASP A 360 7.84 1.49 -0.83
N LEU A 361 8.64 1.54 -1.89
CA LEU A 361 8.13 1.75 -3.25
C LEU A 361 8.20 0.45 -4.07
N ALA A 362 8.85 -0.61 -3.56
CA ALA A 362 8.99 -1.86 -4.27
C ALA A 362 7.65 -2.60 -4.42
N HIS A 363 6.66 -2.33 -3.55
CA HIS A 363 5.30 -2.87 -3.70
C HIS A 363 4.49 -2.19 -4.78
N ALA A 364 4.82 -0.95 -5.17
CA ALA A 364 3.97 -0.14 -6.04
C ALA A 364 3.64 -0.80 -7.39
N PRO A 365 4.59 -1.41 -8.13
CA PRO A 365 4.29 -2.09 -9.40
C PRO A 365 3.33 -3.29 -9.27
N PHE A 366 3.17 -3.84 -8.08
CA PHE A 366 2.31 -5.01 -7.82
C PHE A 366 0.96 -4.60 -7.25
N THR A 367 0.94 -3.61 -6.35
CA THR A 367 -0.26 -3.19 -5.64
C THR A 367 -1.07 -2.15 -6.41
N HIS A 368 -0.39 -1.25 -7.13
CA HIS A 368 -0.96 -0.06 -7.77
C HIS A 368 -1.08 -0.18 -9.29
N THR A 369 -1.30 -1.39 -9.80
CA THR A 369 -1.47 -1.67 -11.23
C THR A 369 -2.73 -1.02 -11.84
N SER A 370 -3.72 -0.73 -11.02
CA SER A 370 -4.99 -0.09 -11.40
C SER A 370 -4.99 1.43 -11.28
N THR A 371 -3.98 2.01 -10.61
CA THR A 371 -3.89 3.45 -10.33
C THR A 371 -2.70 4.07 -11.06
N PHE A 372 -1.53 4.12 -10.42
CA PHE A 372 -0.40 4.94 -10.91
C PHE A 372 0.83 4.13 -11.37
N ALA A 373 0.93 2.85 -10.99
CA ALA A 373 2.15 2.06 -11.20
C ALA A 373 2.05 1.00 -12.31
N LYS A 374 1.05 1.12 -13.20
CA LYS A 374 0.86 0.17 -14.30
C LYS A 374 2.09 0.15 -15.22
N GLY A 375 2.75 -1.01 -15.31
CA GLY A 375 3.93 -1.21 -16.17
C GLY A 375 5.25 -0.68 -15.59
N TRP A 376 5.29 -0.37 -14.29
CA TRP A 376 6.52 -0.02 -13.60
C TRP A 376 7.39 -1.28 -13.41
N GLU A 377 8.71 -1.13 -13.48
CA GLU A 377 9.67 -2.15 -13.08
C GLU A 377 9.85 -2.12 -11.56
N VAL A 378 10.28 -3.24 -10.99
CA VAL A 378 10.59 -3.29 -9.55
C VAL A 378 11.88 -2.52 -9.31
N PRO A 379 11.86 -1.45 -8.48
CA PRO A 379 13.08 -0.73 -8.16
C PRO A 379 14.06 -1.66 -7.45
N SER A 380 15.29 -1.74 -7.99
CA SER A 380 16.30 -2.67 -7.47
C SER A 380 16.94 -2.20 -6.16
N LEU A 381 16.92 -0.88 -5.88
CA LEU A 381 17.59 -0.29 -4.72
C LEU A 381 17.07 1.12 -4.38
N VAL A 382 16.90 1.42 -3.09
CA VAL A 382 16.91 2.81 -2.58
C VAL A 382 18.34 3.32 -2.56
N LYS A 383 18.58 4.46 -3.21
CA LYS A 383 19.83 5.22 -3.11
C LYS A 383 19.61 6.37 -2.14
N PHE A 384 20.55 6.59 -1.23
CA PHE A 384 20.41 7.65 -0.25
C PHE A 384 21.01 8.94 -0.79
N LEU A 385 20.23 10.03 -0.75
CA LEU A 385 20.79 11.36 -0.81
C LEU A 385 21.59 11.53 0.49
N THR A 386 22.88 11.81 0.40
CA THR A 386 23.68 12.17 1.57
C THR A 386 23.24 13.56 2.06
N PRO A 387 22.56 13.60 3.22
CA PRO A 387 23.03 14.47 4.28
C PRO A 387 23.27 13.67 5.56
N ALA A 388 23.99 14.28 6.51
CA ALA A 388 24.38 13.71 7.80
C ALA A 388 23.24 13.08 8.62
N SER A 389 21.97 13.43 8.35
CA SER A 389 20.80 12.83 9.00
C SER A 389 20.51 11.39 8.56
N GLY A 390 20.73 11.03 7.29
CA GLY A 390 20.41 9.70 6.78
C GLY A 390 18.95 9.30 7.03
N LEU A 391 17.98 10.15 6.73
CA LEU A 391 16.54 9.83 6.79
C LEU A 391 15.81 9.96 5.45
N GLN A 392 16.51 10.45 4.42
CA GLN A 392 16.00 10.68 3.08
C GLN A 392 16.62 9.68 2.09
N GLY A 393 15.84 9.23 1.11
CA GLY A 393 16.28 8.39 -0.01
C GLY A 393 15.50 8.67 -1.28
N TYR A 394 16.05 8.23 -2.41
CA TYR A 394 15.41 8.27 -3.72
C TYR A 394 15.39 6.86 -4.34
N TRP A 395 14.43 6.63 -5.22
CA TRP A 395 14.19 5.31 -5.81
C TRP A 395 14.64 5.25 -7.26
N ASP A 396 15.60 4.40 -7.62
CA ASP A 396 16.04 4.26 -9.01
C ASP A 396 15.15 3.24 -9.75
N PRO A 397 14.54 3.56 -10.92
CA PRO A 397 14.73 4.73 -11.80
C PRO A 397 13.67 5.84 -11.69
N TYR A 398 12.92 5.90 -10.58
CA TYR A 398 11.80 6.82 -10.41
C TYR A 398 12.21 8.17 -9.80
N PRO A 399 11.72 9.32 -10.31
CA PRO A 399 11.99 10.63 -9.71
C PRO A 399 11.12 10.81 -8.46
N ILE A 400 11.36 10.00 -7.42
CA ILE A 400 10.61 9.99 -6.16
C ILE A 400 11.62 10.07 -5.00
N ASP A 401 11.60 11.19 -4.29
CA ASP A 401 12.29 11.37 -3.03
C ASP A 401 11.33 11.05 -1.88
N MET A 402 11.80 10.29 -0.90
CA MET A 402 11.07 9.99 0.33
C MET A 402 11.93 10.28 1.56
N GLU A 403 11.31 10.83 2.60
CA GLU A 403 11.94 11.15 3.88
C GLU A 403 11.05 10.67 5.03
N PHE A 404 11.63 9.90 5.95
CA PHE A 404 11.01 9.63 7.25
C PHE A 404 11.35 10.76 8.22
N ARG A 405 10.33 11.39 8.82
CA ARG A 405 10.49 12.34 9.92
C ARG A 405 9.87 11.79 11.20
N PRO A 406 10.66 11.71 12.30
CA PRO A 406 10.13 11.35 13.60
C PRO A 406 8.99 12.26 14.07
N PRO A 407 7.97 11.72 14.77
CA PRO A 407 7.87 10.32 15.18
C PRO A 407 7.16 9.40 14.17
N CYS A 408 6.33 9.95 13.26
CA CYS A 408 5.40 9.15 12.46
C CYS A 408 5.02 9.82 11.13
N MET A 409 5.96 10.52 10.50
CA MET A 409 5.72 11.31 9.29
C MET A 409 6.52 10.79 8.10
N VAL A 410 5.89 10.71 6.94
CA VAL A 410 6.53 10.45 5.65
C VAL A 410 6.29 11.65 4.73
N LEU A 411 7.37 12.20 4.23
CA LEU A 411 7.35 13.22 3.19
C LEU A 411 7.80 12.58 1.89
N SER A 412 7.06 12.81 0.81
CA SER A 412 7.48 12.42 -0.53
C SER A 412 7.40 13.60 -1.49
N THR A 413 8.36 13.66 -2.42
CA THR A 413 8.35 14.60 -3.54
C THR A 413 8.52 13.80 -4.82
N ILE A 414 7.51 13.87 -5.67
CA ILE A 414 7.41 13.13 -6.92
C ILE A 414 7.58 14.12 -8.07
N GLY A 415 8.61 13.92 -8.89
CA GLY A 415 8.80 14.65 -10.13
C GLY A 415 7.83 14.15 -11.20
N ILE A 416 7.03 15.05 -11.76
CA ILE A 416 6.10 14.78 -12.85
C ILE A 416 6.66 15.48 -14.09
N SER A 417 7.08 14.72 -15.10
CA SER A 417 7.54 15.30 -16.37
C SER A 417 6.41 15.47 -17.38
N LYS A 418 5.39 14.60 -17.35
CA LYS A 418 4.11 14.73 -18.05
C LYS A 418 2.98 14.15 -17.17
N PRO A 419 1.72 14.65 -17.25
CA PRO A 419 0.60 14.03 -16.56
C PRO A 419 0.50 12.54 -16.91
N GLY A 420 0.61 11.65 -15.91
CA GLY A 420 0.51 10.19 -16.10
C GLY A 420 1.76 9.49 -16.64
N LYS A 421 2.92 10.17 -16.79
CA LYS A 421 4.20 9.54 -17.12
C LYS A 421 5.33 10.10 -16.26
N LEU A 422 5.96 9.25 -15.45
CA LEU A 422 7.20 9.55 -14.73
C LEU A 422 8.40 9.33 -15.68
N GLU A 423 8.70 10.28 -16.56
CA GLU A 423 9.93 10.26 -17.39
C GLU A 423 10.99 11.18 -16.72
N GLY A 424 12.02 10.64 -16.07
CA GLY A 424 13.13 11.41 -15.49
C GLY A 424 14.00 10.56 -14.55
N GLN A 425 15.32 10.78 -14.51
CA GLN A 425 16.24 9.99 -13.66
C GLN A 425 16.34 10.51 -12.21
N SER A 426 15.89 11.75 -11.97
CA SER A 426 15.97 12.44 -10.68
C SER A 426 14.83 13.44 -10.54
N THR A 427 14.32 13.62 -9.32
CA THR A 427 13.31 14.64 -8.99
C THR A 427 13.73 16.03 -9.48
N ARG A 428 15.02 16.38 -9.32
CA ARG A 428 15.56 17.70 -9.67
C ARG A 428 15.52 18.04 -11.16
N GLU A 429 15.35 17.05 -12.02
CA GLU A 429 15.30 17.20 -13.47
C GLU A 429 13.87 17.39 -13.99
N CYS A 430 12.86 17.19 -13.12
CA CYS A 430 11.46 17.36 -13.49
C CYS A 430 11.05 18.84 -13.44
N SER A 431 10.15 19.23 -14.36
CA SER A 431 9.64 20.60 -14.46
C SER A 431 8.49 20.89 -13.50
N THR A 432 7.78 19.85 -13.05
CA THR A 432 6.65 19.95 -12.13
C THR A 432 6.73 18.87 -11.08
N HIS A 433 6.18 19.14 -9.90
CA HIS A 433 6.32 18.28 -8.74
C HIS A 433 5.03 18.18 -7.94
N LEU A 434 4.81 16.98 -7.41
CA LEU A 434 3.83 16.68 -6.39
C LEU A 434 4.55 16.41 -5.07
N HIS A 435 4.25 17.21 -4.05
CA HIS A 435 4.72 17.01 -2.70
C HIS A 435 3.60 16.46 -1.82
N GLN A 436 3.87 15.39 -1.09
CA GLN A 436 2.91 14.74 -0.21
C GLN A 436 3.48 14.63 1.19
N LEU A 437 2.62 14.87 2.17
CA LEU A 437 2.88 14.62 3.58
C LEU A 437 1.85 13.61 4.08
N HIS A 438 2.34 12.53 4.67
CA HIS A 438 1.55 11.54 5.39
C HIS A 438 1.96 11.54 6.86
N VAL A 439 1.00 11.70 7.77
CA VAL A 439 1.20 11.57 9.22
C VAL A 439 0.36 10.41 9.71
N CYS A 440 1.01 9.35 10.18
CA CYS A 440 0.34 8.15 10.71
C CYS A 440 0.30 8.23 12.24
N ILE A 441 -0.74 8.83 12.81
CA ILE A 441 -0.85 9.05 14.26
C ILE A 441 -1.24 7.73 14.94
N PRO A 442 -0.56 7.32 16.03
CA PRO A 442 -0.93 6.13 16.79
C PRO A 442 -2.27 6.34 17.51
N SER A 443 -3.38 5.85 16.96
CA SER A 443 -4.69 5.96 17.63
C SER A 443 -4.88 4.83 18.64
N SER A 444 -4.67 3.58 18.21
CA SER A 444 -4.64 2.38 19.05
C SER A 444 -3.69 1.34 18.44
N ARG A 445 -3.49 0.18 19.08
CA ARG A 445 -2.62 -0.88 18.54
C ARG A 445 -3.08 -1.49 17.20
N GLN A 446 -4.29 -1.15 16.75
CA GLN A 446 -4.87 -1.62 15.49
C GLN A 446 -5.55 -0.50 14.71
N LYS A 447 -5.30 0.76 15.10
CA LYS A 447 -5.89 1.92 14.43
C LYS A 447 -4.87 3.05 14.35
N THR A 448 -4.89 3.73 13.23
CA THR A 448 -4.10 4.93 12.98
C THR A 448 -4.98 5.99 12.37
N ARG A 449 -4.79 7.22 12.80
CA ARG A 449 -5.36 8.40 12.14
C ARG A 449 -4.34 8.91 11.14
N LEU A 450 -4.69 8.91 9.86
CA LEU A 450 -3.86 9.39 8.77
C LEU A 450 -4.24 10.83 8.42
N LEU A 451 -3.30 11.76 8.54
CA LEU A 451 -3.39 13.07 7.92
C LEU A 451 -2.59 13.04 6.62
N TYR A 452 -3.25 13.36 5.52
CA TYR A 452 -2.66 13.46 4.20
C TYR A 452 -2.78 14.90 3.68
N ARG A 453 -1.64 15.51 3.33
CA ARG A 453 -1.59 16.82 2.67
C ARG A 453 -0.90 16.67 1.33
N MET A 454 -1.57 17.16 0.29
CA MET A 454 -1.08 17.17 -1.08
C MET A 454 -0.80 18.61 -1.52
N SER A 455 0.39 18.86 -2.04
CA SER A 455 0.80 20.16 -2.54
C SER A 455 1.44 20.05 -3.92
N LEU A 456 1.16 21.00 -4.81
CA LEU A 456 1.70 21.05 -6.17
C LEU A 456 2.43 22.37 -6.38
N ASP A 457 3.54 22.36 -7.12
CA ASP A 457 4.23 23.58 -7.58
C ASP A 457 3.68 24.10 -8.93
N PHE A 458 2.69 23.40 -9.49
CA PHE A 458 2.02 23.71 -10.74
C PHE A 458 0.50 23.75 -10.58
N ALA A 459 -0.17 24.25 -11.61
CA ALA A 459 -1.63 24.28 -11.72
C ALA A 459 -2.37 24.88 -10.49
N PRO A 460 -1.96 26.05 -9.98
CA PRO A 460 -2.54 26.65 -8.76
C PRO A 460 -4.04 26.93 -8.87
N ILE A 461 -4.57 27.02 -10.11
CA ILE A 461 -5.99 27.26 -10.35
C ILE A 461 -6.87 26.07 -9.95
N LEU A 462 -6.32 24.85 -9.86
CA LEU A 462 -7.06 23.63 -9.52
C LEU A 462 -7.69 23.70 -8.12
N GLN A 463 -7.06 24.41 -7.18
CA GLN A 463 -7.60 24.57 -5.81
C GLN A 463 -8.91 25.37 -5.78
N HIS A 464 -9.18 26.19 -6.80
CA HIS A 464 -10.36 27.05 -6.88
C HIS A 464 -11.52 26.42 -7.65
N ILE A 465 -11.29 25.27 -8.31
CA ILE A 465 -12.33 24.56 -9.03
C ILE A 465 -13.29 23.92 -8.01
N PRO A 466 -14.60 24.21 -8.08
CA PRO A 466 -15.58 23.64 -7.17
C PRO A 466 -15.52 22.10 -7.15
N PHE A 467 -15.70 21.51 -5.97
CA PHE A 467 -15.74 20.06 -5.75
C PHE A 467 -14.45 19.28 -6.05
N MET A 468 -13.35 19.93 -6.42
CA MET A 468 -12.05 19.24 -6.62
C MET A 468 -11.57 18.48 -5.38
N HIS A 469 -11.87 18.98 -4.19
CA HIS A 469 -11.56 18.29 -2.93
C HIS A 469 -12.21 16.89 -2.84
N ILE A 470 -13.40 16.70 -3.43
CA ILE A 470 -14.07 15.39 -3.48
C ILE A 470 -13.29 14.44 -4.39
N LEU A 471 -12.86 14.94 -5.55
CA LEU A 471 -12.08 14.16 -6.50
C LEU A 471 -10.71 13.76 -5.92
N TRP A 472 -10.01 14.69 -5.28
CA TRP A 472 -8.74 14.40 -4.60
C TRP A 472 -8.91 13.38 -3.49
N ARG A 473 -9.98 13.50 -2.70
CA ARG A 473 -10.32 12.52 -1.67
C ARG A 473 -10.58 11.14 -2.26
N HIS A 474 -11.36 11.06 -3.34
CA HIS A 474 -11.64 9.80 -4.00
C HIS A 474 -10.37 9.11 -4.51
N PHE A 475 -9.47 9.85 -5.17
CA PHE A 475 -8.19 9.29 -5.63
C PHE A 475 -7.30 8.84 -4.48
N ALA A 476 -7.19 9.65 -3.42
CA ALA A 476 -6.42 9.28 -2.23
C ALA A 476 -6.97 8.02 -1.57
N GLU A 477 -8.29 7.92 -1.39
CA GLU A 477 -8.96 6.74 -0.86
C GLU A 477 -8.78 5.52 -1.75
N GLN A 478 -8.84 5.68 -3.08
CA GLN A 478 -8.64 4.57 -4.01
C GLN A 478 -7.24 3.98 -3.89
N VAL A 479 -6.20 4.82 -3.94
CA VAL A 479 -4.79 4.38 -3.81
C VAL A 479 -4.55 3.75 -2.45
N LEU A 480 -5.00 4.40 -1.38
CA LEU A 480 -4.81 3.90 -0.02
C LEU A 480 -5.52 2.57 0.22
N ASN A 481 -6.70 2.35 -0.36
CA ASN A 481 -7.42 1.09 -0.21
C ASN A 481 -6.72 -0.08 -0.92
N GLU A 482 -5.95 0.17 -1.98
CA GLU A 482 -5.12 -0.85 -2.63
C GLU A 482 -4.03 -1.38 -1.68
N ASP A 483 -3.44 -0.50 -0.88
CA ASP A 483 -2.47 -0.86 0.16
C ASP A 483 -3.14 -1.48 1.39
N LEU A 484 -4.21 -0.85 1.88
CA LEU A 484 -4.83 -1.18 3.17
C LEU A 484 -5.27 -2.65 3.24
N ARG A 485 -5.82 -3.21 2.15
CA ARG A 485 -6.20 -4.63 2.08
C ARG A 485 -5.01 -5.58 2.34
N LEU A 486 -3.79 -5.19 1.99
CA LEU A 486 -2.58 -5.96 2.19
C LEU A 486 -2.04 -5.77 3.61
N VAL A 487 -1.94 -4.51 4.04
CA VAL A 487 -1.36 -4.16 5.35
C VAL A 487 -2.24 -4.67 6.51
N VAL A 488 -3.56 -4.71 6.35
CA VAL A 488 -4.48 -5.34 7.33
C VAL A 488 -4.18 -6.83 7.49
N GLY A 489 -3.95 -7.54 6.38
CA GLY A 489 -3.55 -8.95 6.43
C GLY A 489 -2.16 -9.15 7.06
N GLN A 490 -1.22 -8.23 6.82
CA GLN A 490 0.08 -8.24 7.49
C GLN A 490 -0.09 -8.06 9.01
N GLN A 491 -0.90 -7.09 9.43
CA GLN A 491 -1.20 -6.85 10.84
C GLN A 491 -1.74 -8.10 11.54
N GLU A 492 -2.72 -8.78 10.95
CA GLU A 492 -3.31 -9.99 11.51
C GLU A 492 -2.24 -11.06 11.81
N ARG A 493 -1.35 -11.33 10.85
CA ARG A 493 -0.25 -12.30 11.01
C ARG A 493 0.73 -11.86 12.10
N MET A 494 0.99 -10.56 12.23
CA MET A 494 1.90 -10.03 13.24
C MET A 494 1.29 -10.01 14.64
N ILE A 495 -0.03 -9.82 14.76
CA ILE A 495 -0.76 -10.04 16.02
C ILE A 495 -0.66 -11.51 16.43
N ASN A 496 -0.69 -12.44 15.46
CA ASN A 496 -0.55 -13.88 15.68
C ASN A 496 0.91 -14.35 15.88
N GLY A 497 1.85 -13.43 16.13
CA GLY A 497 3.22 -13.74 16.51
C GLY A 497 4.26 -13.71 15.38
N ALA A 498 3.87 -13.40 14.14
CA ALA A 498 4.86 -13.16 13.09
C ALA A 498 5.62 -11.86 13.36
N ASN A 499 6.95 -11.87 13.21
CA ASN A 499 7.76 -10.65 13.32
C ASN A 499 8.71 -10.53 12.12
N VAL A 500 8.13 -10.24 10.95
CA VAL A 500 8.84 -10.11 9.68
C VAL A 500 9.69 -8.84 9.59
N TRP A 501 9.46 -7.86 10.48
CA TRP A 501 10.27 -6.64 10.58
C TRP A 501 11.75 -6.93 10.78
N ASN A 502 12.07 -8.09 11.36
CA ASN A 502 13.44 -8.56 11.62
C ASN A 502 14.20 -9.11 10.41
N TRP A 503 13.55 -9.25 9.26
CA TRP A 503 14.11 -9.91 8.08
C TRP A 503 14.10 -9.01 6.84
N PRO A 504 14.78 -7.85 6.88
CA PRO A 504 14.73 -6.90 5.77
C PRO A 504 15.43 -7.42 4.51
N VAL A 505 14.99 -6.93 3.36
CA VAL A 505 15.60 -7.12 2.05
C VAL A 505 16.16 -5.80 1.51
N SER A 506 16.76 -5.81 0.31
CA SER A 506 17.57 -4.70 -0.21
C SER A 506 16.81 -3.38 -0.42
N TYR A 507 15.50 -3.44 -0.64
CA TYR A 507 14.63 -2.27 -0.83
C TYR A 507 14.03 -1.72 0.48
N ASP A 508 14.07 -2.47 1.59
CA ASP A 508 13.51 -2.06 2.90
C ASP A 508 14.31 -0.95 3.60
N LYS A 509 15.31 -0.35 2.95
CA LYS A 509 16.31 0.51 3.59
C LYS A 509 15.73 1.67 4.40
N LEU A 510 14.67 2.32 3.92
CA LEU A 510 13.99 3.40 4.64
C LEU A 510 13.15 2.85 5.80
N GLY A 511 12.40 1.76 5.56
CA GLY A 511 11.68 1.04 6.61
C GLY A 511 12.59 0.59 7.76
N VAL A 512 13.75 0.02 7.45
CA VAL A 512 14.77 -0.39 8.45
C VAL A 512 15.19 0.78 9.35
N ARG A 513 15.34 1.99 8.80
CA ARG A 513 15.70 3.19 9.60
C ARG A 513 14.60 3.55 10.58
N TYR A 514 13.35 3.54 10.13
CA TYR A 514 12.20 3.72 11.02
C TYR A 514 12.15 2.65 12.11
N ARG A 515 12.26 1.37 11.74
CA ARG A 515 12.24 0.24 12.68
C ARG A 515 13.34 0.35 13.75
N LEU A 516 14.57 0.72 13.35
CA LEU A 516 15.69 0.92 14.26
C LEU A 516 15.53 2.17 15.15
N TRP A 517 15.05 3.27 14.58
CA TRP A 517 14.73 4.49 15.33
C TRP A 517 13.68 4.23 16.42
N ARG A 518 12.57 3.55 16.05
CA ARG A 518 11.51 3.16 16.98
C ARG A 518 12.05 2.27 18.10
N ASN A 519 12.83 1.24 17.76
CA ASN A 519 13.42 0.34 18.75
C ASN A 519 14.40 1.06 19.70
N ALA A 520 15.21 2.00 19.20
CA ALA A 520 16.11 2.80 20.03
C ALA A 520 15.33 3.71 21.00
N LEU A 521 14.23 4.30 20.54
CA LEU A 521 13.36 5.11 21.37
C LEU A 521 12.66 4.29 22.48
N GLU A 522 12.14 3.12 22.11
CA GLU A 522 11.46 2.18 23.03
C GLU A 522 12.44 1.59 24.06
N SER A 523 13.71 1.38 23.69
CA SER A 523 14.75 0.91 24.63
C SER A 523 15.35 2.03 25.49
N GLY A 524 14.93 3.28 25.31
CA GLY A 524 15.42 4.43 26.08
C GLY A 524 16.86 4.81 25.76
N ALA A 525 17.30 4.63 24.51
CA ALA A 525 18.63 5.02 24.07
C ALA A 525 18.89 6.52 24.31
N LYS A 526 20.08 6.86 24.84
CA LYS A 526 20.47 8.25 25.13
C LYS A 526 20.57 9.13 23.89
N GLN A 527 20.86 8.53 22.75
CA GLN A 527 20.91 9.18 21.45
C GLN A 527 20.10 8.34 20.48
N LEU A 528 19.15 8.97 19.79
CA LEU A 528 18.36 8.29 18.78
C LEU A 528 19.19 8.17 17.50
N PRO A 529 19.11 7.03 16.78
CA PRO A 529 19.68 6.94 15.45
C PRO A 529 19.16 8.09 14.60
N HIS A 530 20.04 8.71 13.81
CA HIS A 530 19.69 9.75 12.85
C HIS A 530 19.23 11.09 13.45
N SER A 531 19.40 11.31 14.77
CA SER A 531 19.27 12.62 15.39
C SER A 531 20.60 13.38 15.34
N GLU A 532 20.85 14.16 14.29
CA GLU A 532 21.85 15.23 14.34
C GLU A 532 21.20 16.60 14.16
N SER A 533 21.67 17.51 15.01
CA SER A 533 21.27 18.88 15.25
C SER A 533 21.21 19.75 14.00
N SER A 534 20.08 20.41 13.78
CA SER A 534 19.93 21.54 12.86
C SER A 534 20.65 22.80 13.37
N THR A 535 21.95 22.72 13.60
CA THR A 535 22.80 23.88 13.95
C THR A 535 24.01 23.95 13.02
N SER A 536 23.84 24.65 11.90
CA SER A 536 24.91 25.26 11.07
C SER A 536 24.25 25.90 9.84
N HIS A 537 24.49 27.12 9.37
CA HIS A 537 25.29 28.26 9.79
C HIS A 537 24.69 29.45 9.03
N HIS A 538 24.10 30.43 9.72
CA HIS A 538 23.95 31.78 9.16
C HIS A 538 25.21 32.54 9.56
N SER A 539 26.27 32.43 8.77
CA SER A 539 27.34 33.42 8.78
C SER A 539 26.93 34.55 7.86
N GLU A 540 26.58 35.68 8.47
CA GLU A 540 26.44 36.98 7.82
C GLU A 540 27.70 37.30 7.01
N SER A 541 27.57 37.48 5.70
CA SER A 541 28.54 38.24 4.91
C SER A 541 28.04 39.69 4.83
N SER A 542 28.41 40.48 5.83
CA SER A 542 28.39 41.93 5.75
C SER A 542 29.47 42.38 4.75
N THR A 543 29.06 42.87 3.59
CA THR A 543 29.90 43.74 2.76
C THR A 543 29.08 44.93 2.28
N SER A 544 29.39 46.07 2.88
CA SER A 544 29.25 47.41 2.33
C SER A 544 30.61 48.09 2.56
N PRO A 545 31.04 49.07 1.75
CA PRO A 545 30.29 49.84 0.75
C PRO A 545 30.54 49.42 -0.71
#